data_AF-A0AA38CLN4-F1
#
_entry.id   AF-A0AA38CLN4-F1
#
_cell.length_a   1.000
_cell.length_b   1.000
_cell.length_c   1.000
_cell.angle_alpha   90.00
_cell.angle_beta   90.00
_cell.angle_gamma   90.00
#
_symmetry.space_group_name_H-M   'P 1'
#
loop_
_entity.id
_entity.type
_entity.pdbx_description
1 polymer ?
#
loop_
_entity_poly.entity_id
_entity_poly.type
_entity_poly.pdbx_seq_one_letter_code
_entity_poly.pdbx_strand_id
1 'polypeptide(L)'
;MKTEDEREFTYEEGHEKGPEHWGELHQNWSACGKGQNQSPIDIVSKRVRIYFDLGRLRRIYHPANATLLNRGHDIMMKWPTGGGSIEIAGKRYRLNQCHWHTPAEHTVNGRSFSMTAFKKEYGRVDLKPFKPWCRYPLEMHMVHESEDKEIAVVGILYTYGRPDTFLTE
;
A
#
# COMPACT_ATOMS: atom_id res chain seq x y z
N MET A 1 -12.43 -0.73 -21.75
CA MET A 1 -12.09 -0.24 -20.40
C MET A 1 -12.26 1.27 -20.43
N LYS A 2 -13.24 1.81 -19.72
CA LYS A 2 -13.29 3.26 -19.48
C LYS A 2 -12.27 3.54 -18.37
N THR A 3 -11.15 4.14 -18.73
CA THR A 3 -10.32 4.84 -17.76
C THR A 3 -11.14 6.02 -17.26
N GLU A 4 -11.25 6.19 -15.94
CA GLU A 4 -11.65 7.48 -15.37
C GLU A 4 -10.48 8.45 -15.63
N ASP A 5 -10.40 8.92 -16.87
CA ASP A 5 -9.32 9.77 -17.38
C ASP A 5 -9.67 11.22 -17.13
N GLU A 6 -9.35 11.71 -15.94
CA GLU A 6 -8.88 13.08 -15.70
C GLU A 6 -7.77 12.98 -14.65
N ARG A 7 -6.50 13.12 -15.06
CA ARG A 7 -5.35 13.09 -14.13
C ARG A 7 -5.33 14.39 -13.31
N GLU A 8 -6.26 14.48 -12.37
CA GLU A 8 -6.32 15.54 -11.36
C GLU A 8 -5.04 15.54 -10.52
N PHE A 9 -4.37 14.38 -10.38
CA PHE A 9 -3.09 14.23 -9.71
C PHE A 9 -2.11 13.28 -10.45
N THR A 10 -0.83 13.32 -10.09
CA THR A 10 0.21 12.38 -10.52
C THR A 10 1.11 11.97 -9.35
N TYR A 11 1.86 10.87 -9.52
CA TYR A 11 2.89 10.42 -8.58
C TYR A 11 4.30 10.91 -8.95
N GLU A 12 4.44 11.68 -10.04
CA GLU A 12 5.73 12.23 -10.46
C GLU A 12 6.25 13.26 -9.43
N GLU A 13 7.42 12.99 -8.85
CA GLU A 13 8.10 13.89 -7.93
C GLU A 13 8.49 15.21 -8.64
N GLY A 14 8.32 16.34 -7.95
CA GLY A 14 8.59 17.68 -8.50
C GLY A 14 7.61 18.19 -9.55
N HIS A 15 6.59 17.42 -9.94
CA HIS A 15 5.52 17.89 -10.83
C HIS A 15 4.51 18.77 -10.08
N GLU A 16 3.91 19.78 -10.74
CA GLU A 16 2.90 20.68 -10.14
C GLU A 16 1.64 19.96 -9.60
N LYS A 17 1.37 18.75 -10.12
CA LYS A 17 0.31 17.83 -9.67
C LYS A 17 0.83 16.63 -8.88
N GLY A 18 2.10 16.68 -8.49
CA GLY A 18 2.80 15.64 -7.77
C GLY A 18 2.41 15.58 -6.29
N PRO A 19 2.85 14.55 -5.55
CA PRO A 19 2.47 14.31 -4.16
C PRO A 19 2.73 15.50 -3.21
N GLU A 20 3.78 16.28 -3.47
CA GLU A 20 4.14 17.47 -2.70
C GLU A 20 3.07 18.58 -2.77
N HIS A 21 2.25 18.58 -3.83
CA HIS A 21 1.26 19.61 -4.13
C HIS A 21 -0.19 19.14 -4.03
N TRP A 22 -0.46 17.86 -3.74
CA TRP A 22 -1.84 17.33 -3.74
C TRP A 22 -2.80 18.10 -2.83
N GLY A 23 -2.33 18.62 -1.70
CA GLY A 23 -3.15 19.42 -0.79
C GLY A 23 -3.55 20.79 -1.31
N GLU A 24 -2.93 21.26 -2.40
CA GLU A 24 -3.15 22.56 -3.03
C GLU A 24 -4.05 22.47 -4.26
N LEU A 25 -4.20 21.27 -4.83
CA LEU A 25 -4.98 21.03 -6.06
C LEU A 25 -6.49 21.28 -5.84
N HIS A 26 -7.02 20.83 -4.70
CA HIS A 26 -8.42 21.01 -4.35
C HIS A 26 -8.61 21.29 -2.86
N GLN A 27 -9.60 22.11 -2.51
CA GLN A 27 -9.87 22.50 -1.13
C GLN A 27 -10.20 21.29 -0.23
N ASN A 28 -10.93 20.30 -0.77
CA ASN A 28 -11.26 19.05 -0.07
C ASN A 28 -10.06 18.09 0.09
N TRP A 29 -8.91 18.36 -0.54
CA TRP A 29 -7.68 17.56 -0.42
C TRP A 29 -6.65 18.20 0.52
N SER A 30 -6.98 19.33 1.15
CA SER A 30 -6.06 20.07 2.03
C SER A 30 -5.41 19.24 3.15
N ALA A 31 -6.05 18.14 3.57
CA ALA A 31 -5.48 17.18 4.51
C ALA A 31 -4.17 16.52 4.02
N CYS A 32 -3.99 16.33 2.71
CA CYS A 32 -2.77 15.76 2.15
C CYS A 32 -1.52 16.63 2.43
N GLY A 33 -1.70 17.96 2.45
CA GLY A 33 -0.59 18.90 2.73
C GLY A 33 -0.53 19.39 4.18
N LYS A 34 -1.67 19.51 4.87
CA LYS A 34 -1.75 20.12 6.21
C LYS A 34 -1.97 19.11 7.34
N GLY A 35 -2.35 17.88 7.01
CA GLY A 35 -2.61 16.82 7.97
C GLY A 35 -1.34 16.42 8.75
N GLN A 36 -1.48 16.15 10.04
CA GLN A 36 -0.34 15.80 10.91
C GLN A 36 -0.19 14.29 11.12
N ASN A 37 -1.17 13.51 10.66
CA ASN A 37 -1.23 12.05 10.80
C ASN A 37 -1.41 11.41 9.41
N GLN A 38 -0.51 11.73 8.48
CA GLN A 38 -0.53 11.16 7.12
C GLN A 38 0.16 9.80 7.08
N SER A 39 -0.25 8.98 6.12
CA SER A 39 0.44 7.77 5.69
C SER A 39 1.00 8.00 4.28
N PRO A 40 2.03 7.24 3.85
CA PRO A 40 2.75 6.19 4.58
C PRO A 40 3.72 6.71 5.64
N ILE A 41 4.27 5.81 6.47
CA ILE A 41 5.31 6.11 7.46
C ILE A 41 6.49 5.10 7.39
N ASP A 42 7.64 5.49 7.96
CA ASP A 42 8.71 4.53 8.28
C ASP A 42 8.47 3.86 9.64
N ILE A 43 8.32 2.55 9.63
CA ILE A 43 8.13 1.70 10.81
C ILE A 43 9.52 1.38 11.39
N VAL A 44 9.99 2.25 12.29
CA VAL A 44 11.29 2.09 12.95
C VAL A 44 11.16 1.18 14.18
N SER A 45 11.70 -0.03 14.10
CA SER A 45 11.65 -1.04 15.17
C SER A 45 12.23 -0.56 16.50
N LYS A 46 13.13 0.44 16.51
CA LYS A 46 13.66 1.01 17.76
C LYS A 46 12.68 1.90 18.52
N ARG A 47 11.63 2.42 17.86
CA ARG A 47 10.64 3.35 18.45
C ARG A 47 9.24 2.75 18.63
N VAL A 48 9.02 1.50 18.20
CA VAL A 48 7.73 0.84 18.41
C VAL A 48 7.54 0.49 19.87
N ARG A 49 6.30 0.62 20.35
CA ARG A 49 5.88 0.13 21.66
C ARG A 49 5.17 -1.20 21.47
N ILE A 50 5.55 -2.19 22.24
CA ILE A 50 4.94 -3.52 22.21
C ILE A 50 3.77 -3.54 23.19
N TYR A 51 2.59 -3.87 22.69
CA TYR A 51 1.38 -4.08 23.49
C TYR A 51 0.92 -5.52 23.32
N PHE A 52 1.21 -6.37 24.32
CA PHE A 52 0.86 -7.80 24.26
C PHE A 52 -0.66 -8.03 24.28
N ASP A 53 -1.41 -7.13 24.93
CA ASP A 53 -2.87 -7.23 25.07
C ASP A 53 -3.63 -7.05 23.76
N LEU A 54 -2.97 -6.57 22.69
CA LEU A 54 -3.57 -6.50 21.35
C LEU A 54 -3.83 -7.90 20.76
N GLY A 55 -3.08 -8.91 21.22
CA GLY A 55 -3.19 -10.27 20.73
C GLY A 55 -2.89 -10.42 19.23
N ARG A 56 -3.33 -11.54 18.64
CA ARG A 56 -3.21 -11.80 17.21
C ARG A 56 -4.41 -11.22 16.48
N LEU A 57 -4.17 -10.55 15.35
CA LEU A 57 -5.25 -10.04 14.49
C LEU A 57 -6.20 -11.17 14.07
N ARG A 58 -7.47 -11.06 14.49
CA ARG A 58 -8.54 -11.99 14.14
C ARG A 58 -9.09 -11.63 12.76
N ARG A 59 -8.93 -12.56 11.82
CA ARG A 59 -9.34 -12.44 10.41
C ARG A 59 -10.35 -13.53 10.10
N ILE A 60 -11.48 -13.14 9.53
CA ILE A 60 -12.58 -14.02 9.14
C ILE A 60 -12.88 -13.70 7.67
N TYR A 61 -12.01 -14.16 6.78
CA TYR A 61 -12.19 -14.03 5.34
C TYR A 61 -12.76 -15.31 4.76
N HIS A 62 -13.47 -15.18 3.65
CA HIS A 62 -14.01 -16.30 2.90
C HIS A 62 -13.96 -16.00 1.40
N PRO A 63 -13.92 -17.03 0.54
CA PRO A 63 -14.10 -16.82 -0.89
C PRO A 63 -15.38 -16.02 -1.16
N ALA A 64 -15.28 -15.06 -2.05
CA ALA A 64 -16.39 -14.20 -2.44
C ALA A 64 -16.13 -13.63 -3.83
N ASN A 65 -17.20 -13.37 -4.57
CA ASN A 65 -17.11 -12.75 -5.89
C ASN A 65 -16.47 -11.36 -5.77
N ALA A 66 -15.50 -11.11 -6.63
CA ALA A 66 -14.77 -9.86 -6.68
C ALA A 66 -14.70 -9.33 -8.11
N THR A 67 -14.40 -8.04 -8.25
CA THR A 67 -14.15 -7.39 -9.52
C THR A 67 -12.79 -6.74 -9.48
N LEU A 68 -11.94 -7.07 -10.46
CA LEU A 68 -10.64 -6.42 -10.66
C LEU A 68 -10.84 -5.18 -11.53
N LEU A 69 -10.32 -4.05 -11.07
CA LEU A 69 -10.48 -2.73 -11.67
C LEU A 69 -9.10 -2.09 -11.83
N ASN A 70 -8.85 -1.50 -13.00
CA ASN A 70 -7.74 -0.58 -13.19
C ASN A 70 -8.28 0.84 -13.06
N ARG A 71 -7.84 1.58 -12.04
CA ARG A 71 -8.31 2.94 -11.76
C ARG A 71 -7.39 4.03 -12.34
N GLY A 72 -6.44 3.65 -13.19
CA GLY A 72 -5.45 4.53 -13.79
C GLY A 72 -4.24 4.80 -12.87
N HIS A 73 -4.44 4.85 -11.55
CA HIS A 73 -3.39 5.06 -10.56
C HIS A 73 -3.03 3.82 -9.74
N ASP A 74 -3.90 2.81 -9.71
CA ASP A 74 -3.63 1.51 -9.12
C ASP A 74 -4.46 0.39 -9.78
N ILE A 75 -4.14 -0.84 -9.38
CA ILE A 75 -5.03 -1.98 -9.58
C ILE A 75 -5.77 -2.20 -8.26
N MET A 76 -7.09 -2.35 -8.34
CA MET A 76 -7.97 -2.59 -7.20
C MET A 76 -8.78 -3.86 -7.42
N MET A 77 -8.91 -4.67 -6.38
CA MET A 77 -9.92 -5.71 -6.31
C MET A 77 -11.01 -5.31 -5.32
N LYS A 78 -12.27 -5.34 -5.76
CA LYS A 78 -13.43 -4.94 -4.96
C LYS A 78 -14.36 -6.12 -4.73
N TRP A 79 -14.84 -6.29 -3.49
CA TRP A 79 -15.87 -7.26 -3.13
C TRP A 79 -17.21 -6.55 -2.88
N PRO A 80 -18.17 -6.54 -3.83
CA PRO A 80 -19.43 -5.81 -3.68
C PRO A 80 -20.24 -6.26 -2.45
N THR A 81 -20.32 -7.58 -2.23
CA THR A 81 -21.01 -8.19 -1.09
C THR A 81 -20.13 -8.35 0.15
N GLY A 82 -18.82 -8.03 0.04
CA GLY A 82 -17.83 -8.14 1.11
C GLY A 82 -17.05 -9.46 1.09
N GLY A 83 -15.75 -9.39 1.40
CA GLY A 83 -14.82 -10.54 1.41
C GLY A 83 -14.58 -11.16 2.79
N GLY A 84 -15.50 -10.92 3.73
CA GLY A 84 -15.34 -11.24 5.14
C GLY A 84 -14.99 -10.02 5.99
N SER A 85 -14.23 -10.19 7.07
CA SER A 85 -13.95 -9.12 8.02
C SER A 85 -12.72 -9.36 8.90
N ILE A 86 -12.24 -8.28 9.53
CA ILE A 86 -11.34 -8.34 10.69
C ILE A 86 -12.07 -7.88 11.95
N GLU A 87 -11.53 -8.26 13.10
CA GLU A 87 -11.98 -7.76 14.40
C GLU A 87 -10.83 -7.05 15.13
N ILE A 88 -11.08 -5.83 15.60
CA ILE A 88 -10.15 -5.00 16.37
C ILE A 88 -10.89 -4.51 17.61
N ALA A 89 -10.38 -4.82 18.80
CA ALA A 89 -10.99 -4.41 20.08
C ALA A 89 -12.51 -4.74 20.19
N GLY A 90 -12.92 -5.90 19.68
CA GLY A 90 -14.32 -6.34 19.67
C GLY A 90 -15.19 -5.72 18.58
N LYS A 91 -14.67 -4.75 17.81
CA LYS A 91 -15.35 -4.12 16.69
C LYS A 91 -15.03 -4.83 15.37
N ARG A 92 -16.07 -5.08 14.58
CA ARG A 92 -15.97 -5.76 13.28
C ARG A 92 -15.79 -4.74 12.15
N TYR A 93 -14.83 -5.00 11.26
CA TYR A 93 -14.60 -4.21 10.05
C TYR A 93 -14.70 -5.12 8.82
N ARG A 94 -15.65 -4.85 7.93
CA ARG A 94 -15.91 -5.65 6.72
C ARG A 94 -14.90 -5.33 5.62
N LEU A 95 -14.33 -6.35 5.00
CA LEU A 95 -13.42 -6.20 3.85
C LEU A 95 -14.21 -5.73 2.61
N ASN A 96 -13.86 -4.55 2.11
CA ASN A 96 -14.53 -3.93 0.96
C ASN A 96 -13.69 -4.05 -0.32
N GLN A 97 -12.38 -3.79 -0.22
CA GLN A 97 -11.46 -3.79 -1.35
C GLN A 97 -10.03 -4.06 -0.90
N CYS A 98 -9.18 -4.46 -1.85
CA CYS A 98 -7.75 -4.29 -1.73
C CYS A 98 -7.18 -3.61 -2.98
N HIS A 99 -6.03 -2.97 -2.84
CA HIS A 99 -5.29 -2.39 -3.95
C HIS A 99 -3.79 -2.51 -3.71
N TRP A 100 -3.01 -2.33 -4.76
CA TRP A 100 -1.58 -2.55 -4.75
C TRP A 100 -0.80 -1.32 -5.16
N HIS A 101 0.35 -1.15 -4.51
CA HIS A 101 1.33 -0.10 -4.79
C HIS A 101 2.67 -0.72 -5.18
N THR A 102 3.29 -0.17 -6.23
CA THR A 102 4.63 -0.56 -6.68
C THR A 102 5.47 0.69 -6.94
N PRO A 103 6.56 0.93 -6.19
CA PRO A 103 7.02 0.15 -5.04
C PRO A 103 6.09 0.31 -3.81
N ALA A 104 6.39 -0.39 -2.71
CA ALA A 104 5.70 -0.19 -1.44
C ALA A 104 5.76 1.27 -0.95
N GLU A 105 4.71 1.70 -0.26
CA GLU A 105 4.59 3.04 0.30
C GLU A 105 5.26 3.09 1.68
N HIS A 106 4.96 2.13 2.56
CA HIS A 106 5.57 2.02 3.88
C HIS A 106 7.01 1.48 3.81
N THR A 107 7.82 1.89 4.79
CA THR A 107 9.19 1.38 4.99
C THR A 107 9.35 0.79 6.39
N VAL A 108 10.36 -0.07 6.60
CA VAL A 108 10.65 -0.69 7.90
C VAL A 108 12.12 -0.49 8.24
N ASN A 109 12.44 0.32 9.26
CA ASN A 109 13.80 0.77 9.57
C ASN A 109 14.49 1.41 8.36
N GLY A 110 13.75 2.17 7.55
CA GLY A 110 14.24 2.76 6.31
C GLY A 110 14.68 1.71 5.26
N ARG A 111 14.18 0.46 5.34
CA ARG A 111 14.75 -0.68 4.59
C ARG A 111 14.94 -0.39 3.10
N SER A 112 16.16 -0.72 2.68
CA SER A 112 16.65 -0.99 1.33
C SER A 112 16.82 -2.51 1.15
N PHE A 113 16.10 -3.14 0.22
CA PHE A 113 16.51 -4.46 -0.30
C PHE A 113 17.60 -4.29 -1.35
N SER A 114 18.77 -4.86 -1.09
CA SER A 114 19.76 -5.10 -2.14
C SER A 114 19.21 -6.15 -3.11
N MET A 115 18.65 -5.70 -4.23
CA MET A 115 18.88 -6.42 -5.47
C MET A 115 20.20 -5.88 -6.01
N THR A 116 21.23 -6.72 -6.05
CA THR A 116 22.27 -6.54 -7.07
C THR A 116 21.55 -6.67 -8.42
N ALA A 117 21.06 -5.55 -8.94
CA ALA A 117 20.59 -5.48 -10.32
C ALA A 117 21.83 -5.63 -11.19
N PHE A 118 22.11 -6.86 -11.64
CA PHE A 118 23.11 -7.09 -12.67
C PHE A 118 22.56 -6.53 -13.99
N LYS A 119 22.84 -5.27 -14.29
CA LYS A 119 22.71 -4.79 -15.66
C LYS A 119 23.86 -5.43 -16.44
N LYS A 120 23.59 -6.51 -17.17
CA LYS A 120 24.59 -7.15 -18.03
C LYS A 120 24.74 -6.31 -19.29
N GLU A 121 25.53 -5.25 -19.20
CA GLU A 121 25.93 -4.43 -20.34
C GLU A 121 27.40 -4.74 -20.63
N TYR A 122 27.65 -5.44 -21.75
CA TYR A 122 28.97 -5.71 -22.33
C TYR A 122 30.13 -5.95 -21.34
N GLY A 123 30.10 -7.08 -20.63
CA GLY A 123 31.32 -7.69 -20.08
C GLY A 123 31.94 -7.01 -18.85
N ARG A 124 31.30 -6.02 -18.21
CA ARG A 124 31.72 -5.49 -16.90
C ARG A 124 30.61 -5.64 -15.88
N VAL A 125 30.94 -6.26 -14.74
CA VAL A 125 30.09 -6.26 -13.54
C VAL A 125 30.40 -4.99 -12.77
N ASP A 126 29.67 -3.92 -13.06
CA ASP A 126 29.69 -2.73 -12.21
C ASP A 126 28.74 -2.94 -11.02
N LEU A 127 29.33 -3.14 -9.84
CA LEU A 127 28.60 -3.02 -8.58
C LEU A 127 28.21 -1.55 -8.40
N LYS A 128 26.98 -1.19 -8.79
CA LYS A 128 26.46 0.15 -8.47
C LYS A 128 26.41 0.32 -6.94
N PRO A 129 26.84 1.47 -6.40
CA PRO A 129 26.83 1.72 -4.97
C PRO A 129 25.43 1.53 -4.38
N PHE A 130 25.42 1.09 -3.11
CA PHE A 130 24.27 0.93 -2.23
C PHE A 130 23.23 2.04 -2.50
N LYS A 131 22.03 1.70 -2.99
CA LYS A 131 20.91 2.64 -3.00
C LYS A 131 20.20 2.54 -1.64
N PRO A 132 20.30 3.53 -0.75
CA PRO A 132 19.66 3.49 0.57
C PRO A 132 18.12 3.60 0.53
N TRP A 133 17.51 3.56 -0.67
CA TRP A 133 16.08 3.85 -0.91
C TRP A 133 15.28 2.66 -1.47
N CYS A 134 15.78 1.42 -1.39
CA CYS A 134 15.08 0.26 -1.98
C CYS A 134 13.89 -0.20 -1.12
N ARG A 135 12.74 0.46 -1.30
CA ARG A 135 11.42 0.04 -0.80
C ARG A 135 11.13 -1.43 -1.12
N TYR A 136 10.23 -2.05 -0.35
CA TYR A 136 9.69 -3.37 -0.72
C TYR A 136 9.10 -3.28 -2.14
N PRO A 137 9.27 -4.31 -2.99
CA PRO A 137 8.82 -4.26 -4.39
C PRO A 137 7.31 -4.06 -4.55
N LEU A 138 6.50 -4.50 -3.59
CA LEU A 138 5.05 -4.40 -3.66
C LEU A 138 4.48 -4.25 -2.25
N GLU A 139 3.42 -3.46 -2.13
CA GLU A 139 2.56 -3.38 -0.95
C GLU A 139 1.10 -3.59 -1.35
N MET A 140 0.38 -4.42 -0.61
CA MET A 140 -1.06 -4.56 -0.74
C MET A 140 -1.76 -3.93 0.47
N HIS A 141 -2.76 -3.11 0.20
CA HIS A 141 -3.64 -2.54 1.21
C HIS A 141 -4.99 -3.24 1.18
N MET A 142 -5.35 -3.96 2.25
CA MET A 142 -6.71 -4.49 2.44
C MET A 142 -7.53 -3.50 3.26
N VAL A 143 -8.56 -2.91 2.65
CA VAL A 143 -9.36 -1.84 3.24
C VAL A 143 -10.67 -2.38 3.78
N HIS A 144 -10.90 -2.08 5.06
CA HIS A 144 -12.06 -2.51 5.81
C HIS A 144 -12.82 -1.31 6.36
N GLU A 145 -14.14 -1.45 6.48
CA GLU A 145 -15.02 -0.43 7.04
C GLU A 145 -15.91 -1.05 8.12
N SER A 146 -16.07 -0.37 9.23
CA SER A 146 -17.02 -0.75 10.29
C SER A 146 -18.44 -0.22 10.02
N GLU A 147 -19.41 -0.64 10.82
CA GLU A 147 -20.78 -0.09 10.74
C GLU A 147 -20.81 1.43 10.97
N ASP A 148 -19.92 1.95 11.83
CA ASP A 148 -19.77 3.37 12.14
C ASP A 148 -18.93 4.14 11.11
N LYS A 149 -18.63 3.56 9.94
CA LYS A 149 -17.81 4.18 8.87
C LYS A 149 -16.36 4.47 9.23
N GLU A 150 -15.85 3.90 10.32
CA GLU A 150 -14.41 3.90 10.58
C GLU A 150 -13.69 2.95 9.65
N ILE A 151 -12.49 3.35 9.23
CA ILE A 151 -11.65 2.60 8.31
C ILE A 151 -10.52 1.91 9.05
N ALA A 152 -10.24 0.66 8.67
CA ALA A 152 -9.05 -0.08 9.07
C ALA A 152 -8.35 -0.66 7.84
N VAL A 153 -7.04 -0.44 7.73
CA VAL A 153 -6.22 -0.95 6.63
C VAL A 153 -5.22 -1.96 7.15
N VAL A 154 -5.16 -3.14 6.52
CA VAL A 154 -4.10 -4.13 6.73
C VAL A 154 -3.12 -4.03 5.56
N GLY A 155 -1.91 -3.55 5.83
CA GLY A 155 -0.81 -3.51 4.87
C GLY A 155 -0.03 -4.82 4.83
N ILE A 156 0.26 -5.32 3.63
CA ILE A 156 1.10 -6.50 3.40
C ILE A 156 2.27 -6.09 2.50
N LEU A 157 3.49 -6.21 3.03
CA LEU A 157 4.72 -5.93 2.30
C LEU A 157 5.26 -7.21 1.67
N TYR A 158 5.61 -7.16 0.39
CA TYR A 158 6.08 -8.30 -0.39
C TYR A 158 7.59 -8.21 -0.65
N THR A 159 8.24 -9.36 -0.75
CA THR A 159 9.61 -9.48 -1.26
C THR A 159 9.62 -10.42 -2.47
N TYR A 160 10.56 -10.24 -3.40
CA TYR A 160 10.72 -11.20 -4.49
C TYR A 160 11.00 -12.61 -3.95
N GLY A 161 10.38 -13.61 -4.57
CA GLY A 161 10.44 -14.98 -4.11
C GLY A 161 9.49 -15.88 -4.89
N ARG A 162 8.86 -16.83 -4.20
CA ARG A 162 7.83 -17.70 -4.78
C ARG A 162 6.63 -16.87 -5.24
N PRO A 163 5.92 -17.28 -6.31
CA PRO A 163 4.68 -16.65 -6.70
C PRO A 163 3.69 -16.63 -5.53
N ASP A 164 2.98 -15.52 -5.37
CA ASP A 164 1.93 -15.37 -4.38
C ASP A 164 0.64 -15.96 -4.94
N THR A 165 0.05 -16.92 -4.21
CA THR A 165 -1.12 -17.67 -4.69
C THR A 165 -2.33 -16.77 -4.95
N PHE A 166 -2.46 -15.66 -4.21
CA PHE A 166 -3.56 -14.71 -4.40
C PHE A 166 -3.39 -13.85 -5.66
N LEU A 167 -2.16 -13.71 -6.17
CA LEU A 167 -1.87 -13.01 -7.43
C LEU A 167 -1.85 -13.92 -8.66
N THR A 168 -1.86 -15.25 -8.47
CA THR A 168 -1.71 -16.22 -9.57
C THR A 168 -2.97 -17.03 -9.88
N GLU A 169 -3.98 -17.02 -9.01
CA GLU A 169 -5.24 -17.75 -9.15
C GLU A 169 -6.43 -16.80 -9.31
#